data_AF-A0A6L7A008-F1
#
_entry.id   AF-A0A6L7A008-F1
#
_cell.length_a   1.000
_cell.length_b   1.000
_cell.length_c   1.000
_cell.angle_alpha   90.00
_cell.angle_beta   90.00
_cell.angle_gamma   90.00
#
_symmetry.space_group_name_H-M   'P 1'
#
loop_
_entity.id
_entity.type
_entity.pdbx_description
1 polymer ?
#
loop_
_entity_poly.entity_id
_entity_poly.type
_entity_poly.pdbx_seq_one_letter_code
_entity_poly.pdbx_strand_id
1 'polypeptide(L)'
;TDSYSYQGNSDHRQTTVSNGVEVDTNVAASDFFGSNLDVLNTLNSLSQELQDPDVDPADPQVQSDIQNAVDVVDTASDDLNASIASLGETQNTMSMLSDAQTDISTSNDELIGSLQDLDYGPASITFTGLEVAMEATLKTYSKVSELNLFSVL
;
A
#
# COMPACT_ATOMS: atom_id res chain seq x y z
N THR A 1 -28.78 -6.89 -35.99
CA THR A 1 -27.42 -6.45 -35.67
C THR A 1 -27.21 -6.69 -34.19
N ASP A 2 -26.38 -7.67 -33.86
CA ASP A 2 -26.01 -7.94 -32.48
C ASP A 2 -25.08 -6.82 -32.01
N SER A 3 -25.43 -6.12 -30.93
CA SER A 3 -24.62 -5.05 -30.35
C SER A 3 -24.13 -5.46 -28.96
N TYR A 4 -22.87 -5.20 -28.68
CA TYR A 4 -22.29 -5.35 -27.35
C TYR A 4 -22.82 -4.24 -26.44
N SER A 5 -23.17 -4.60 -25.21
CA SER A 5 -23.59 -3.65 -24.16
C SER A 5 -22.84 -3.95 -22.88
N TYR A 6 -22.43 -2.90 -22.18
CA TYR A 6 -21.77 -3.04 -20.90
C TYR A 6 -22.80 -3.35 -19.81
N GLN A 7 -22.67 -4.54 -19.19
CA GLN A 7 -23.60 -5.00 -18.15
C GLN A 7 -23.08 -4.74 -16.72
N GLY A 8 -21.88 -4.16 -16.59
CA GLY A 8 -21.33 -3.78 -15.30
C GLY A 8 -21.80 -2.39 -14.85
N ASN A 9 -21.37 -2.00 -13.65
CA ASN A 9 -21.48 -0.64 -13.13
C ASN A 9 -20.12 0.06 -13.17
N SER A 10 -20.11 1.36 -12.91
CA SER A 10 -18.90 2.19 -12.78
C SER A 10 -18.52 2.39 -11.31
N ASP A 11 -18.79 1.39 -10.46
CA ASP A 11 -18.56 1.52 -9.02
C ASP A 11 -17.11 1.17 -8.68
N HIS A 12 -16.49 2.01 -7.86
CA HIS A 12 -15.16 1.78 -7.30
C HIS A 12 -15.27 1.29 -5.85
N ARG A 13 -14.50 0.25 -5.54
CA ARG A 13 -14.34 -0.31 -4.20
C ARG A 13 -13.14 0.33 -3.56
N GLN A 14 -13.32 0.87 -2.36
CA GLN A 14 -12.28 1.56 -1.62
C GLN A 14 -11.76 0.72 -0.46
N THR A 15 -10.48 0.92 -0.13
CA THR A 15 -9.88 0.39 1.09
C THR A 15 -9.09 1.48 1.80
N THR A 16 -9.19 1.51 3.12
CA THR A 16 -8.38 2.39 3.96
C THR A 16 -6.94 1.86 4.02
N VAL A 17 -5.97 2.73 3.76
CA VAL A 17 -4.53 2.38 3.74
C VAL A 17 -3.70 3.16 4.74
N SER A 18 -4.24 4.26 5.26
CA SER A 18 -3.69 5.00 6.40
C SER A 18 -4.82 5.73 7.11
N ASN A 19 -4.53 6.39 8.23
CA ASN A 19 -5.52 7.11 9.01
C ASN A 19 -6.15 8.25 8.18
N GLY A 20 -7.37 8.02 7.69
CA GLY A 20 -8.11 8.97 6.84
C GLY A 20 -7.71 8.95 5.36
N VAL A 21 -6.95 7.95 4.91
CA VAL A 21 -6.56 7.79 3.50
C VAL A 21 -7.20 6.52 2.94
N GLU A 22 -7.98 6.67 1.89
CA GLU A 22 -8.62 5.59 1.15
C GLU A 22 -8.11 5.58 -0.30
N VAL A 23 -8.02 4.39 -0.89
CA VAL A 23 -7.64 4.19 -2.29
C VAL A 23 -8.59 3.21 -2.95
N ASP A 24 -8.84 3.45 -4.24
CA ASP A 24 -9.62 2.55 -5.07
C ASP A 24 -8.85 1.24 -5.34
N THR A 25 -9.57 0.13 -5.28
CA THR A 25 -9.04 -1.25 -5.42
C THR A 25 -9.46 -1.91 -6.73
N ASN A 26 -10.19 -1.19 -7.58
CA ASN A 26 -10.55 -1.63 -8.91
C ASN A 26 -10.69 -0.47 -9.88
N VAL A 27 -10.55 -0.83 -11.14
CA VAL A 27 -11.00 -0.05 -12.30
C VAL A 27 -12.22 -0.76 -12.89
N ALA A 28 -13.21 0.00 -13.35
CA ALA A 28 -14.34 -0.55 -14.09
C ALA A 28 -14.01 -0.56 -15.59
N ALA A 29 -14.53 -1.55 -16.33
CA ALA A 29 -14.29 -1.62 -17.77
C ALA A 29 -14.94 -0.44 -18.52
N SER A 30 -15.98 0.17 -17.95
CA SER A 30 -16.57 1.42 -18.44
C SER A 30 -15.59 2.59 -18.43
N ASP A 31 -14.56 2.56 -17.58
CA ASP A 31 -13.63 3.68 -17.41
C ASP A 31 -12.69 3.82 -18.62
N PHE A 32 -12.50 2.75 -19.40
CA PHE A 32 -11.61 2.73 -20.56
C PHE A 32 -12.22 2.20 -21.86
N PHE A 33 -13.37 1.51 -21.81
CA PHE A 33 -14.11 1.13 -23.03
C PHE A 33 -15.43 1.90 -23.21
N GLY A 34 -15.76 2.79 -22.27
CA GLY A 34 -17.04 3.47 -22.22
C GLY A 34 -18.21 2.53 -21.93
N SER A 35 -19.37 3.10 -21.61
CA SER A 35 -20.60 2.35 -21.35
C SER A 35 -21.21 1.73 -22.60
N ASN A 36 -20.93 2.30 -23.78
CA ASN A 36 -21.46 1.85 -25.06
C ASN A 36 -20.58 0.82 -25.77
N LEU A 37 -19.38 0.53 -25.25
CA LEU A 37 -18.42 -0.40 -25.86
C LEU A 37 -18.19 -0.12 -27.35
N ASP A 38 -17.99 1.17 -27.68
CA ASP A 38 -17.94 1.66 -29.07
C ASP A 38 -16.88 0.92 -29.90
N VAL A 39 -15.76 0.53 -29.28
CA VAL A 39 -14.73 -0.30 -29.92
C VAL A 39 -15.25 -1.65 -30.37
N LEU A 40 -16.02 -2.35 -29.54
CA LEU A 40 -16.55 -3.66 -29.89
C LEU A 40 -17.66 -3.54 -30.93
N ASN A 41 -18.51 -2.53 -30.80
CA ASN A 41 -19.62 -2.30 -31.73
C ASN A 41 -19.13 -1.83 -33.10
N THR A 42 -18.10 -0.99 -33.16
CA THR A 42 -17.48 -0.53 -34.41
C THR A 42 -16.78 -1.69 -35.12
N LEU A 43 -15.97 -2.48 -34.40
CA LEU A 43 -15.29 -3.65 -34.98
C LEU A 43 -16.27 -4.72 -35.46
N ASN A 44 -17.37 -4.94 -34.74
CA ASN A 44 -18.40 -5.88 -35.15
C ASN A 44 -19.16 -5.40 -36.40
N SER A 45 -19.46 -4.11 -36.48
CA SER A 45 -20.12 -3.52 -37.66
C SER A 45 -19.22 -3.62 -38.89
N LEU A 46 -17.94 -3.25 -38.76
CA LEU A 46 -16.95 -3.40 -39.82
C LEU A 46 -16.76 -4.87 -40.23
N SER A 47 -16.75 -5.80 -39.27
CA SER A 47 -16.63 -7.22 -39.57
C SER A 47 -17.80 -7.74 -40.38
N GLN A 48 -19.02 -7.29 -40.09
CA GLN A 48 -20.23 -7.66 -40.86
C GLN A 48 -20.20 -7.06 -42.27
N GLU A 49 -19.78 -5.80 -42.39
CA GLU A 49 -19.62 -5.12 -43.68
C GLU A 49 -18.59 -5.83 -44.58
N LEU A 50 -17.43 -6.20 -44.03
CA LEU A 50 -16.37 -6.88 -44.79
C LEU A 50 -16.66 -8.37 -45.08
N GLN A 51 -17.67 -8.95 -44.43
CA GLN A 51 -18.15 -10.31 -44.74
C GLN A 51 -19.17 -10.34 -45.88
N ASP A 52 -19.71 -9.19 -46.28
CA ASP A 52 -20.63 -9.09 -47.41
C ASP A 52 -19.85 -9.31 -48.73
N PRO A 53 -20.18 -10.36 -49.51
CA PRO A 53 -19.47 -10.66 -50.76
C PRO A 53 -19.70 -9.61 -51.85
N ASP A 54 -20.72 -8.76 -51.72
CA ASP A 54 -21.06 -7.71 -52.67
C ASP A 54 -20.38 -6.36 -52.33
N VAL A 55 -19.65 -6.28 -51.21
CA VAL A 55 -18.96 -5.05 -50.80
C VAL A 55 -17.76 -4.77 -51.74
N ASP A 56 -17.65 -3.52 -52.20
CA ASP A 56 -16.48 -3.07 -52.96
C ASP A 56 -15.44 -2.48 -52.00
N PRO A 57 -14.25 -3.08 -51.86
CA PRO A 57 -13.18 -2.52 -51.02
C PRO A 57 -12.70 -1.14 -51.46
N ALA A 58 -12.98 -0.73 -52.70
CA ALA A 58 -12.65 0.60 -53.20
C ALA A 58 -13.73 1.66 -52.87
N ASP A 59 -14.87 1.26 -52.29
CA ASP A 59 -15.91 2.20 -51.86
C ASP A 59 -15.33 3.17 -50.80
N PRO A 60 -15.46 4.50 -51.00
CA PRO A 60 -15.06 5.48 -50.01
C PRO A 60 -15.70 5.28 -48.62
N GLN A 61 -16.91 4.72 -48.56
CA GLN A 61 -17.59 4.44 -47.30
C GLN A 61 -16.86 3.32 -46.52
N VAL A 62 -16.53 2.20 -47.17
CA VAL A 62 -15.77 1.09 -46.56
C VAL A 62 -14.42 1.58 -46.05
N GLN A 63 -13.73 2.43 -46.81
CA GLN A 63 -12.46 3.04 -46.36
C GLN A 63 -12.64 3.93 -45.14
N SER A 64 -13.73 4.71 -45.09
CA SER A 64 -14.09 5.52 -43.93
C SER A 64 -14.40 4.67 -42.70
N ASP A 65 -15.10 3.54 -42.87
CA ASP A 65 -15.47 2.65 -41.77
C ASP A 65 -14.25 1.89 -41.22
N ILE A 66 -13.30 1.51 -42.09
CA ILE A 66 -11.99 1.00 -41.67
C ILE A 66 -11.21 2.05 -40.86
N GLN A 67 -11.14 3.29 -41.35
CA GLN A 67 -10.43 4.36 -40.64
C GLN A 67 -11.07 4.64 -39.27
N ASN A 68 -12.41 4.70 -39.21
CA ASN A 68 -13.14 4.86 -37.96
C ASN A 68 -12.85 3.70 -36.99
N ALA A 69 -12.77 2.46 -37.48
CA ALA A 69 -12.40 1.33 -36.63
C ALA A 69 -10.97 1.45 -36.06
N VAL A 70 -10.02 1.96 -36.83
CA VAL A 70 -8.66 2.25 -36.34
C VAL A 70 -8.71 3.35 -35.28
N ASP A 71 -9.39 4.46 -35.55
CA ASP A 71 -9.47 5.60 -34.63
C ASP A 71 -10.12 5.22 -33.29
N VAL A 72 -11.16 4.39 -33.31
CA VAL A 72 -11.82 3.91 -32.09
C VAL A 72 -10.94 2.91 -31.31
N VAL A 73 -10.17 2.06 -32.00
CA VAL A 73 -9.19 1.17 -31.35
C VAL A 73 -8.06 1.98 -30.70
N ASP A 74 -7.54 2.99 -31.39
CA ASP A 74 -6.51 3.88 -30.86
C ASP A 74 -7.00 4.63 -29.63
N THR A 75 -8.22 5.17 -29.68
CA THR A 75 -8.87 5.83 -28.52
C THR A 75 -9.00 4.88 -27.33
N ALA A 76 -9.51 3.66 -27.55
CA ALA A 76 -9.65 2.66 -26.50
C ALA A 76 -8.29 2.24 -25.91
N SER A 77 -7.23 2.21 -26.73
CA SER A 77 -5.86 1.94 -26.29
C SER A 77 -5.31 3.09 -25.43
N ASP A 78 -5.57 4.34 -25.81
CA ASP A 78 -5.17 5.51 -25.03
C ASP A 78 -5.87 5.55 -23.66
N ASP A 79 -7.17 5.28 -23.61
CA ASP A 79 -7.94 5.23 -22.36
C ASP A 79 -7.48 4.08 -21.44
N LEU A 80 -7.15 2.92 -22.03
CA LEU A 80 -6.52 1.81 -21.31
C LEU A 80 -5.16 2.22 -20.72
N ASN A 81 -4.31 2.87 -21.50
CA ASN A 81 -3.00 3.33 -21.06
C ASN A 81 -3.11 4.39 -19.95
N ALA A 82 -4.08 5.30 -20.05
CA ALA A 82 -4.38 6.27 -18.99
C ALA A 82 -4.79 5.58 -17.68
N SER A 83 -5.65 4.55 -17.78
CA SER A 83 -6.07 3.74 -16.62
C SER A 83 -4.87 2.99 -16.00
N ILE A 84 -3.98 2.43 -16.81
CA ILE A 84 -2.74 1.79 -16.33
C ILE A 84 -1.83 2.81 -15.64
N ALA A 85 -1.69 4.01 -16.19
CA ALA A 85 -0.88 5.07 -15.60
C ALA A 85 -1.42 5.49 -14.22
N SER A 86 -2.74 5.65 -14.08
CA SER A 86 -3.40 5.95 -12.80
C SER A 86 -3.19 4.83 -11.76
N LEU A 87 -3.25 3.57 -12.17
CA LEU A 87 -2.91 2.43 -11.31
C LEU A 87 -1.42 2.48 -10.88
N GLY A 88 -0.52 2.89 -11.77
CA GLY A 88 0.89 3.11 -11.45
C GLY A 88 1.10 4.23 -10.43
N GLU A 89 0.38 5.34 -10.57
CA GLU A 89 0.39 6.44 -9.58
C GLU A 89 -0.10 5.98 -8.20
N THR A 90 -1.17 5.19 -8.18
CA THR A 90 -1.71 4.61 -6.95
C THR A 90 -0.69 3.68 -6.30
N GLN A 91 -0.01 2.82 -7.09
CA GLN A 91 1.07 1.95 -6.58
C GLN A 91 2.24 2.74 -5.99
N ASN A 92 2.66 3.83 -6.65
CA ASN A 92 3.72 4.70 -6.12
C ASN A 92 3.31 5.33 -4.79
N THR A 93 2.06 5.81 -4.69
CA THR A 93 1.50 6.35 -3.46
C THR A 93 1.48 5.30 -2.35
N MET A 94 1.09 4.07 -2.66
CA MET A 94 1.10 2.95 -1.71
C MET A 94 2.52 2.59 -1.25
N SER A 95 3.52 2.64 -2.13
CA SER A 95 4.91 2.44 -1.75
C SER A 95 5.38 3.52 -0.78
N MET A 96 5.10 4.80 -1.08
CA MET A 96 5.46 5.90 -0.18
C MET A 96 4.79 5.78 1.19
N LEU A 97 3.51 5.36 1.23
CA LEU A 97 2.80 5.13 2.49
C LEU A 97 3.42 3.97 3.29
N SER A 98 3.80 2.88 2.62
CA SER A 98 4.48 1.74 3.23
C SER A 98 5.84 2.13 3.82
N ASP A 99 6.62 2.93 3.10
CA ASP A 99 7.92 3.41 3.55
C ASP A 99 7.75 4.31 4.79
N ALA A 100 6.83 5.28 4.74
CA ALA A 100 6.53 6.15 5.87
C ALA A 100 6.05 5.36 7.11
N GLN A 101 5.27 4.29 6.91
CA GLN A 101 4.81 3.45 8.02
C GLN A 101 5.94 2.60 8.61
N THR A 102 6.91 2.18 7.79
CA THR A 102 8.12 1.48 8.24
C THR A 102 9.00 2.41 9.09
N ASP A 103 9.15 3.66 8.66
CA ASP A 103 9.89 4.69 9.42
C ASP A 103 9.21 4.98 10.78
N ILE A 104 7.88 5.08 10.80
CA ILE A 104 7.10 5.24 12.04
C ILE A 104 7.28 4.03 12.96
N SER A 105 7.20 2.81 12.44
CA SER A 105 7.42 1.60 13.22
C SER A 105 8.81 1.58 13.84
N THR A 106 9.85 1.88 13.04
CA THR A 106 11.23 1.92 13.49
C THR A 106 11.44 2.98 14.57
N SER A 107 10.89 4.19 14.36
CA SER A 107 10.96 5.27 15.36
C SER A 107 10.24 4.91 16.66
N ASN A 108 9.11 4.20 16.57
CA ASN A 108 8.39 3.70 17.75
C ASN A 108 9.19 2.60 18.46
N ASP A 109 9.82 1.68 17.74
CA ASP A 109 10.66 0.63 18.30
C ASP A 109 11.89 1.22 19.01
N GLU A 110 12.54 2.24 18.43
CA GLU A 110 13.61 2.99 19.08
C GLU A 110 13.14 3.72 20.34
N LEU A 111 11.96 4.37 20.29
CA LEU A 111 11.38 5.04 21.45
C LEU A 111 11.05 4.05 22.56
N ILE A 112 10.42 2.92 22.23
CA ILE A 112 10.14 1.84 23.20
C ILE A 112 11.44 1.29 23.75
N GLY A 113 12.45 1.05 22.92
CA GLY A 113 13.79 0.64 23.34
C GLY A 113 14.38 1.62 24.34
N SER A 114 14.35 2.92 24.06
CA SER A 114 14.85 3.95 24.98
C SER A 114 14.07 4.04 26.30
N LEU A 115 12.79 3.64 26.31
CA LEU A 115 11.93 3.63 27.50
C LEU A 115 12.04 2.31 28.29
N GLN A 116 12.32 1.18 27.63
CA GLN A 116 12.46 -0.15 28.23
C GLN A 116 13.89 -0.48 28.64
N ASP A 117 14.89 0.02 27.92
CA ASP A 117 16.28 -0.18 28.29
C ASP A 117 16.49 0.45 29.66
N LEU A 118 16.83 -0.40 30.62
CA LEU A 118 17.35 0.02 31.91
C LEU A 118 18.53 0.95 31.61
N ASP A 119 18.45 2.22 32.03
CA ASP A 119 19.58 3.13 31.94
C ASP A 119 20.71 2.55 32.81
N TYR A 120 21.59 1.76 32.18
CA TYR A 120 22.63 0.99 32.86
C TYR A 120 23.58 1.92 33.63
N GLY A 121 23.65 3.22 33.30
CA GLY A 121 24.43 4.20 34.05
C GLY A 121 23.89 4.38 35.48
N PRO A 122 22.74 5.04 35.69
CA PRO A 122 22.12 5.18 37.01
C PRO A 122 21.82 3.84 37.68
N ALA A 123 21.45 2.80 36.92
CA ALA A 123 21.17 1.48 37.48
C ALA A 123 22.43 0.81 38.05
N SER A 124 23.58 0.89 37.37
CA SER A 124 24.84 0.36 37.89
C SER A 124 25.33 1.15 39.10
N ILE A 125 25.19 2.48 39.10
CA ILE A 125 25.52 3.32 40.26
C ILE A 125 24.64 2.96 41.46
N THR A 126 23.34 2.79 41.24
CA THR A 126 22.39 2.39 42.29
C THR A 126 22.72 1.00 42.82
N PHE A 127 23.05 0.05 41.93
CA PHE A 127 23.45 -1.30 42.29
C PHE A 127 24.74 -1.31 43.13
N THR A 128 25.80 -0.63 42.67
CA THR A 128 27.05 -0.48 43.44
C THR A 128 26.80 0.21 44.78
N GLY A 129 25.93 1.23 44.83
CA GLY A 129 25.54 1.87 46.09
C GLY A 129 24.84 0.90 47.07
N LEU A 130 23.94 0.05 46.56
CA LEU A 130 23.28 -0.99 47.34
C LEU A 130 24.25 -2.08 47.80
N GLU A 131 25.20 -2.51 46.96
CA GLU A 131 26.26 -3.44 47.34
C GLU A 131 27.13 -2.88 48.48
N VAL A 132 27.57 -1.63 48.37
CA VAL A 132 28.36 -0.96 49.42
C VAL A 132 27.57 -0.86 50.72
N ALA A 133 26.27 -0.53 50.66
CA ALA A 133 25.41 -0.47 51.84
C ALA A 133 25.21 -1.86 52.47
N MET A 134 25.08 -2.91 51.66
CA MET A 134 24.95 -4.29 52.12
C MET A 134 26.24 -4.77 52.79
N GLU A 135 27.42 -4.52 52.18
CA GLU A 135 28.72 -4.81 52.78
C GLU A 135 28.91 -4.09 54.12
N ALA A 136 28.54 -2.81 54.19
CA ALA A 136 28.60 -2.03 55.42
C ALA A 136 27.69 -2.61 56.52
N THR A 137 26.48 -3.06 56.15
CA THR A 137 25.53 -3.71 57.06
C THR A 137 26.08 -5.04 57.58
N LEU A 138 26.61 -5.89 56.70
CA LEU A 138 27.24 -7.17 57.07
C LEU A 138 28.45 -6.96 57.99
N LYS A 139 29.31 -5.98 57.69
CA LYS A 139 30.47 -5.63 58.50
C LYS A 139 30.07 -5.07 59.86
N THR A 140 29.03 -4.24 59.91
CA THR A 140 28.47 -3.70 61.15
C THR A 140 27.85 -4.81 61.99
N TYR A 141 27.08 -5.71 61.38
CA TYR A 141 26.53 -6.89 62.05
C TYR A 141 27.65 -7.79 62.61
N SER A 142 28.70 -8.06 61.83
CA SER A 142 29.87 -8.81 62.29
C SER A 142 30.56 -8.13 63.48
N LYS A 143 30.73 -6.80 63.43
CA LYS A 143 31.35 -6.04 64.53
C LYS A 143 30.49 -5.99 65.79
N VAL A 144 29.18 -5.80 65.64
CA VAL A 144 28.22 -5.85 66.74
C VAL A 144 28.18 -7.26 67.33
N SER A 145 28.25 -8.31 66.50
CA SER A 145 28.33 -9.71 66.95
C SER A 145 29.64 -10.01 67.69
N GLU A 146 30.77 -9.44 67.29
CA GLU A 146 32.04 -9.52 68.05
C GLU A 146 31.98 -8.77 69.39
N LEU A 147 31.21 -7.67 69.45
CA LEU A 147 31.01 -6.88 70.66
C LEU A 147 29.90 -7.43 71.56
N ASN A 148 29.03 -8.31 71.05
CA ASN A 148 27.96 -8.92 71.82
C ASN A 148 28.47 -10.19 72.52
N LEU A 149 28.75 -10.02 73.81
CA LEU A 149 28.61 -11.00 74.88
C LEU A 149 29.73 -12.00 75.22
N PHE A 150 30.95 -11.96 74.63
CA PHE A 150 32.06 -12.80 75.13
C PHE A 150 33.45 -12.14 75.24
N SER A 151 33.58 -10.83 74.98
CA SER A 151 34.88 -10.13 75.08
C SER A 151 35.04 -9.22 76.32
N VAL A 152 34.03 -9.11 77.18
CA VAL A 152 34.06 -8.26 78.40
C VAL A 152 33.67 -9.05 79.66
N LEU A 153 33.93 -10.37 79.68
CA LEU A 153 34.01 -11.19 80.89
C LEU A 153 35.35 -11.93 80.88
#